data_AF-A0A7C4SLZ0-F1
#
_entry.id   AF-A0A7C4SLZ0-F1
#
_cell.length_a   1.000
_cell.length_b   1.000
_cell.length_c   1.000
_cell.angle_alpha   90.00
_cell.angle_beta   90.00
_cell.angle_gamma   90.00
#
_symmetry.space_group_name_H-M   'P 1'
#
loop_
_entity.id
_entity.type
_entity.pdbx_description
1 polymer ?
#
loop_
_entity_poly.entity_id
_entity_poly.type
_entity_poly.pdbx_seq_one_letter_code
_entity_poly.pdbx_strand_id
1 'polypeptide(L)'
;MLSYEDVENAIEIIAKQLVSREDARRLLHRYVCIGLCGWYEREAEKTGFATLKLTEEQLKVLEAAVQSIVSGESSKERMKRIHIYLCPKGPCSR
;
A
#
# COMPACT_ATOMS: atom_id res chain seq x y z
N MET A 1 7.41 0.17 16.92
CA MET A 1 6.27 1.02 16.49
C MET A 1 6.50 1.32 15.02
N LEU A 2 5.50 1.16 14.16
CA LEU A 2 5.67 1.42 12.73
C LEU A 2 5.93 2.92 12.54
N SER A 3 7.09 3.28 12.00
CA SER A 3 7.42 4.66 11.70
C SER A 3 6.94 5.02 10.29
N TYR A 4 6.62 6.29 10.05
CA TYR A 4 6.32 6.76 8.70
C TYR A 4 7.50 6.56 7.74
N GLU A 5 8.72 6.58 8.29
CA GLU A 5 9.96 6.33 7.56
C GLU A 5 10.02 4.90 7.02
N ASP A 6 9.49 3.90 7.75
CA ASP A 6 9.44 2.51 7.28
C ASP A 6 8.57 2.36 6.02
N VAL A 7 7.44 3.07 5.97
CA VAL A 7 6.54 3.03 4.81
C VAL A 7 7.15 3.75 3.63
N GLU A 8 7.80 4.89 3.85
CA GLU A 8 8.51 5.61 2.80
C GLU A 8 9.71 4.80 2.27
N ASN A 9 10.45 4.11 3.13
CA ASN A 9 11.51 3.19 2.71
C ASN A 9 10.96 2.03 1.86
N ALA A 10 9.80 1.47 2.22
CA ALA A 10 9.14 0.45 1.40
C ALA A 10 8.74 1.01 0.02
N ILE A 11 8.19 2.23 -0.04
CA ILE A 11 7.88 2.90 -1.31
C ILE A 11 9.13 3.08 -2.16
N GLU A 12 10.25 3.51 -1.56
CA GLU A 12 11.53 3.67 -2.28
C GLU A 12 12.08 2.35 -2.82
N ILE A 13 11.97 1.26 -2.05
CA ILE A 13 12.37 -0.09 -2.49
C ILE A 13 11.55 -0.55 -3.70
N ILE A 14 10.23 -0.32 -3.67
CA ILE A 14 9.32 -0.65 -4.76
C ILE A 14 9.64 0.22 -5.98
N ALA A 15 9.86 1.52 -5.79
CA ALA A 15 10.14 2.46 -6.87
C ALA A 15 11.42 2.10 -7.62
N LYS A 16 12.50 1.77 -6.89
CA LYS A 16 13.78 1.37 -7.50
C LYS A 16 13.69 0.11 -8.36
N GLN A 17 12.71 -0.75 -8.11
CA GLN A 17 12.59 -2.05 -8.77
C GLN A 17 11.55 -2.09 -9.87
N LEU A 18 10.46 -1.33 -9.74
CA LEU A 18 9.28 -1.53 -10.58
C LEU A 18 8.87 -0.28 -11.36
N VAL A 19 8.74 0.88 -10.69
CA VAL A 19 7.96 2.01 -11.21
C VAL A 19 8.39 3.35 -10.58
N SER A 20 7.78 4.46 -11.02
CA SER A 20 7.97 5.75 -10.35
C SER A 20 7.55 5.70 -8.86
N ARG A 21 8.02 6.66 -8.04
CA ARG A 21 7.64 6.74 -6.61
C ARG A 21 6.13 6.90 -6.41
N GLU A 22 5.46 7.69 -7.25
CA GLU A 22 4.01 7.89 -7.19
C GLU A 22 3.26 6.59 -7.52
N ASP A 23 3.71 5.88 -8.56
CA ASP A 23 3.13 4.59 -8.93
C ASP A 23 3.44 3.51 -7.87
N ALA A 24 4.62 3.53 -7.27
CA ALA A 24 5.00 2.63 -6.17
C ALA A 24 4.06 2.82 -4.97
N ARG A 25 3.77 4.07 -4.61
CA ARG A 25 2.78 4.41 -3.57
C ARG A 25 1.40 3.85 -3.93
N ARG A 26 0.98 3.99 -5.19
CA ARG A 26 -0.30 3.50 -5.70
C ARG A 26 -0.40 1.97 -5.71
N LEU A 27 0.66 1.27 -6.12
CA LEU A 27 0.74 -0.19 -6.12
C LEU A 27 0.74 -0.73 -4.69
N LEU A 28 1.52 -0.12 -3.79
CA LEU A 28 1.52 -0.49 -2.38
C LEU A 28 0.16 -0.27 -1.74
N HIS A 29 -0.51 0.84 -2.06
CA HIS A 29 -1.88 1.08 -1.62
C HIS A 29 -2.82 -0.01 -2.13
N ARG A 30 -2.74 -0.39 -3.41
CA ARG A 30 -3.57 -1.47 -3.99
C ARG A 30 -3.34 -2.80 -3.28
N TYR A 31 -2.11 -3.12 -2.95
CA TYR A 31 -1.74 -4.34 -2.25
C TYR A 31 -2.35 -4.43 -0.84
N VAL A 32 -2.31 -3.32 -0.08
CA VAL A 32 -2.83 -3.31 1.30
C VAL A 32 -4.31 -2.94 1.40
N CYS A 33 -4.91 -2.42 0.33
CA CYS A 33 -6.31 -2.00 0.31
C CYS A 33 -7.23 -3.18 -0.01
N ILE A 34 -7.96 -3.65 1.00
CA ILE A 34 -8.99 -4.70 0.87
C ILE A 34 -10.32 -4.21 0.25
N GLY A 35 -10.35 -3.02 -0.34
CA GLY A 35 -11.54 -2.46 -1.02
C GLY A 35 -12.61 -1.86 -0.10
N LEU A 36 -12.39 -1.82 1.21
CA LEU A 36 -13.38 -1.35 2.20
C LEU A 36 -13.15 0.10 2.66
N CYS A 37 -12.19 0.83 2.10
CA CYS A 37 -11.97 2.21 2.51
C CYS A 37 -12.90 3.18 1.77
N GLY A 38 -13.38 4.23 2.45
CA GLY A 38 -14.31 5.18 1.84
C GLY A 38 -13.75 5.93 0.63
N TRP A 39 -12.41 6.05 0.51
CA TRP A 39 -11.80 6.54 -0.73
C TRP A 39 -12.00 5.55 -1.89
N TYR A 40 -11.81 4.25 -1.64
CA TYR A 40 -12.00 3.22 -2.64
C TYR A 40 -13.43 3.24 -3.19
N GLU A 41 -14.43 3.25 -2.31
CA GLU A 41 -15.86 3.28 -2.68
C GLU A 41 -16.21 4.46 -3.61
N ARG A 42 -15.56 5.62 -3.46
CA ARG A 42 -15.90 6.84 -4.21
C ARG A 42 -15.06 7.08 -5.46
N GLU A 43 -13.79 6.69 -5.41
CA GLU A 43 -12.77 7.14 -6.37
C GLU A 43 -12.06 5.98 -7.09
N ALA A 44 -12.15 4.74 -6.61
CA ALA A 44 -11.34 3.66 -7.19
C ALA A 44 -11.71 3.33 -8.64
N GLU A 45 -13.01 3.36 -8.98
CA GLU A 45 -13.49 3.17 -10.35
C GLU A 45 -13.03 4.32 -11.26
N LYS A 46 -13.25 5.58 -10.83
CA LYS A 46 -12.93 6.79 -11.60
C LYS A 46 -11.45 6.92 -11.93
N THR A 47 -10.59 6.47 -11.02
CA THR A 47 -9.13 6.56 -11.16
C THR A 47 -8.53 5.32 -11.83
N GLY A 48 -9.35 4.29 -12.13
CA GLY A 48 -8.86 2.99 -12.61
C GLY A 48 -8.09 2.19 -11.55
N PHE A 49 -8.18 2.58 -10.27
CA PHE A 49 -7.55 1.86 -9.16
C PHE A 49 -8.23 0.51 -8.89
N ALA A 50 -9.56 0.43 -9.04
CA ALA A 50 -10.29 -0.82 -8.84
C ALA A 50 -9.87 -1.91 -9.85
N THR A 51 -9.59 -1.49 -11.09
CA THR A 51 -9.14 -2.35 -12.18
C THR A 51 -7.62 -2.57 -12.20
N LEU A 52 -6.87 -1.96 -11.28
CA LEU A 52 -5.43 -2.14 -11.18
C LEU A 52 -5.13 -3.59 -10.76
N LYS A 53 -4.59 -4.36 -11.69
CA LYS A 53 -4.12 -5.74 -11.47
C LYS A 53 -2.63 -5.72 -11.15
N LEU A 54 -2.25 -6.41 -10.09
CA LEU A 54 -0.85 -6.63 -9.72
C LEU A 54 -0.36 -7.89 -10.44
N THR A 55 0.78 -7.79 -11.10
CA THR A 55 1.48 -8.96 -11.67
C THR A 55 2.14 -9.79 -10.57
N GLU A 56 2.49 -11.04 -10.86
CA GLU A 56 3.19 -11.90 -9.90
C GLU A 56 4.54 -11.31 -9.45
N GLU A 57 5.26 -10.65 -10.37
CA GLU A 57 6.51 -9.97 -10.05
C GLU A 57 6.27 -8.80 -9.08
N GLN A 58 5.27 -7.97 -9.36
CA GLN A 58 4.89 -6.87 -8.48
C GLN A 58 4.48 -7.37 -7.10
N LEU A 59 3.71 -8.46 -7.03
CA LEU A 59 3.29 -9.05 -5.75
C LEU A 59 4.49 -9.50 -4.91
N LYS A 60 5.50 -10.13 -5.52
CA LYS A 60 6.72 -10.55 -4.80
C LYS A 60 7.48 -9.37 -4.21
N VAL A 61 7.67 -8.31 -4.99
CA VAL A 61 8.37 -7.11 -4.53
C VAL A 61 7.58 -6.39 -3.43
N LEU A 62 6.25 -6.29 -3.60
CA LEU A 62 5.35 -5.69 -2.63
C LEU A 62 5.33 -6.46 -1.31
N GLU A 63 5.26 -7.78 -1.38
CA GLU A 63 5.31 -8.64 -0.20
C GLU A 63 6.64 -8.49 0.54
N ALA A 64 7.76 -8.54 -0.18
CA ALA A 64 9.08 -8.34 0.42
C ALA A 64 9.21 -6.97 1.09
N ALA A 65 8.72 -5.90 0.45
CA ALA A 65 8.73 -4.55 1.00
C ALA A 65 7.84 -4.40 2.26
N VAL A 66 6.70 -5.09 2.32
CA VAL A 66 5.85 -5.11 3.53
C VAL A 66 6.47 -5.95 4.64
N GLN A 67 7.14 -7.05 4.30
CA GLN A 67 7.85 -7.90 5.26
C GLN A 67 9.06 -7.21 5.86
N SER A 68 9.78 -6.35 5.11
CA SER A 68 10.93 -5.59 5.61
C SER A 68 10.56 -4.53 6.64
N ILE A 69 9.29 -4.13 6.73
CA ILE A 69 8.79 -3.21 7.76
C ILE A 69 8.79 -3.95 9.10
N VAL A 70 9.79 -3.68 9.94
CA VAL A 70 9.93 -4.30 11.27
C VAL A 70 8.85 -3.76 12.20
N SER A 71 7.83 -4.60 12.42
CA SER A 71 6.72 -4.32 13.30
C SER A 71 6.59 -5.47 14.29
N GLY A 72 6.59 -5.18 15.59
CA GLY A 72 6.24 -6.15 16.65
C GLY A 72 4.76 -6.56 16.65
N GLU A 73 4.01 -6.16 15.63
CA GLU A 73 2.57 -6.34 15.48
C GLU A 73 2.28 -7.41 14.43
N SER A 74 1.08 -8.00 14.52
CA SER A 74 0.59 -8.99 13.55
C SER A 74 0.56 -8.45 12.11
N SER A 75 0.62 -9.36 11.13
CA SER A 75 0.53 -9.01 9.70
C SER A 75 -0.69 -8.13 9.37
N LYS A 76 -1.85 -8.45 9.95
CA LYS A 76 -3.09 -7.68 9.76
C LYS A 76 -2.97 -6.23 10.24
N GLU A 77 -2.38 -6.03 11.42
CA GLU A 77 -2.23 -4.69 12.01
C GLU A 77 -1.21 -3.85 11.22
N ARG A 78 -0.14 -4.49 10.76
CA ARG A 78 0.84 -3.90 9.86
C ARG A 78 0.18 -3.39 8.56
N MET A 79 -0.60 -4.24 7.88
CA MET A 79 -1.31 -3.84 6.66
C MET A 79 -2.25 -2.66 6.91
N LYS A 80 -3.00 -2.69 8.03
CA LYS A 80 -3.91 -1.61 8.42
C LYS A 80 -3.16 -0.28 8.58
N ARG A 81 -2.01 -0.28 9.24
CA ARG A 81 -1.21 0.93 9.45
C ARG A 81 -0.59 1.47 8.16
N ILE A 82 -0.03 0.59 7.33
CA ILE A 82 0.48 0.96 6.00
C ILE A 82 -0.65 1.58 5.18
N HIS A 83 -1.84 0.97 5.20
CA HIS A 83 -2.98 1.51 4.48
C HIS A 83 -3.41 2.89 5.00
N ILE A 84 -3.47 3.11 6.31
CA ILE A 84 -3.82 4.43 6.90
C ILE A 84 -2.89 5.52 6.38
N TYR A 85 -1.59 5.21 6.24
CA TYR A 85 -0.61 6.15 5.71
C TYR A 85 -0.77 6.44 4.22
N LEU A 86 -1.07 5.40 3.44
CA LEU A 86 -1.15 5.51 1.98
C LEU A 86 -2.48 6.09 1.48
N CYS A 87 -3.57 5.88 2.22
CA CYS A 87 -4.92 6.25 1.81
C CYS A 87 -5.08 7.77 1.62
N PRO A 88 -5.42 8.26 0.41
CA PRO A 88 -5.42 9.70 0.09
C PRO A 88 -6.38 10.58 0.90
N LYS A 89 -7.39 10.01 1.58
CA LYS A 89 -8.39 10.77 2.37
C LYS A 89 -8.47 10.35 3.84
N GLY A 90 -7.36 9.95 4.43
CA GLY A 90 -7.30 9.62 5.86
C GLY A 90 -7.93 8.27 6.20
N PRO A 91 -8.12 7.97 7.50
CA PRO A 91 -8.28 6.60 7.99
C PRO A 91 -9.44 5.90 7.29
N CYS A 92 -9.29 4.59 7.08
CA CYS A 92 -10.40 3.68 6.78
C CYS A 92 -11.50 3.92 7.79
N SER A 93 -12.47 4.74 7.42
CA SER A 93 -13.62 5.05 8.25
C SER A 93 -14.69 4.06 7.82
N ARG A 94 -14.63 2.87 8.42
CA ARG A 94 -15.75 1.95 8.63
C ARG A 94 -15.31 0.84 9.58
#